data_AF-A0A3D5UPY6-F1
#
_entry.id   AF-A0A3D5UPY6-F1
#
_cell.length_a   1.000
_cell.length_b   1.000
_cell.length_c   1.000
_cell.angle_alpha   90.00
_cell.angle_beta   90.00
_cell.angle_gamma   90.00
#
_symmetry.space_group_name_H-M   'P 1'
#
loop_
_entity.id
_entity.type
_entity.pdbx_description
1 polymer ?
#
loop_
_entity_poly.entity_id
_entity_poly.type
_entity_poly.pdbx_seq_one_letter_code
_entity_poly.pdbx_strand_id
1 'polypeptide(L)' 'KEQSGERIHEIATISHADDEKSAKELEALLKETFGTKEVIISTIGAVIGAHTGPGTLCLYFFKD' A
#
# COMPACT_ATOMS: atom_id res chain seq x y z
N LYS A 1 4.17 18.84 -2.28
CA LYS A 1 2.92 18.84 -3.09
C LYS A 1 2.09 17.65 -2.63
N GLU A 2 1.21 17.87 -1.67
CA GLU A 2 0.19 16.90 -1.30
C GLU A 2 -0.80 16.82 -2.48
N GLN A 3 -0.93 15.65 -3.09
CA GLN A 3 -1.90 15.46 -4.16
C GLN A 3 -3.29 15.41 -3.53
N SER A 4 -3.97 16.55 -3.62
CA SER A 4 -5.41 16.72 -3.42
C SER A 4 -6.18 15.71 -4.27
N GLY A 5 -6.59 14.61 -3.65
CA GLY A 5 -7.80 13.82 -3.95
C GLY A 5 -8.15 13.63 -5.44
N GLU A 6 -7.25 13.12 -6.26
CA GLU A 6 -7.67 12.40 -7.45
C GLU A 6 -8.17 11.02 -7.00
N ARG A 7 -9.34 10.57 -7.47
CA ARG A 7 -9.92 9.27 -7.11
C ARG A 7 -8.86 8.18 -7.30
N ILE A 8 -8.32 7.64 -6.20
CA ILE A 8 -7.47 6.46 -6.33
C ILE A 8 -8.34 5.31 -6.82
N HIS A 9 -7.72 4.50 -7.68
CA HIS A 9 -8.35 3.42 -8.42
C HIS A 9 -9.10 2.46 -7.49
N GLU A 10 -10.10 1.77 -8.05
CA GLU A 10 -10.92 0.82 -7.30
C GLU A 10 -10.09 -0.25 -6.58
N ILE A 11 -8.90 -0.55 -7.12
CA ILE A 11 -7.96 -1.54 -6.62
C ILE A 11 -6.61 -0.88 -6.27
N ALA A 12 -6.13 -1.15 -5.05
CA ALA A 12 -4.79 -0.81 -4.58
C ALA A 12 -4.00 -2.07 -4.25
N THR A 13 -2.67 -2.01 -4.32
CA THR A 13 -1.80 -3.08 -3.80
C THR A 13 -0.84 -2.53 -2.77
N ILE A 14 -0.74 -3.20 -1.62
CA ILE A 14 0.23 -2.93 -0.57
C ILE A 14 1.19 -4.11 -0.45
N SER A 15 2.48 -3.82 -0.38
CA SER A 15 3.49 -4.82 -0.01
C SER A 15 4.21 -4.40 1.27
N HIS A 16 4.47 -5.34 2.19
CA HIS A 16 5.16 -5.05 3.46
C HIS A 16 6.36 -5.97 3.69
N ALA A 17 7.41 -5.45 4.33
CA ALA A 17 8.53 -6.24 4.85
C ALA A 17 8.32 -6.51 6.33
N ASP A 18 7.74 -7.66 6.67
CA ASP A 18 7.48 -8.12 8.05
C ASP A 18 6.60 -7.16 8.91
N ASP A 19 5.86 -6.26 8.27
CA ASP A 19 4.95 -5.33 8.96
C ASP A 19 3.51 -5.32 8.40
N GLU A 20 2.80 -6.45 8.60
CA GLU A 20 1.40 -6.61 8.16
C GLU A 20 0.47 -5.61 8.87
N LYS A 21 0.78 -5.27 10.13
CA LYS A 21 -0.03 -4.36 10.93
C LYS A 21 -0.11 -2.99 10.27
N SER A 22 1.03 -2.40 9.91
CA SER A 22 1.05 -1.09 9.26
C SER A 22 0.43 -1.16 7.85
N ALA A 23 0.51 -2.30 7.16
CA ALA A 23 -0.20 -2.51 5.89
C ALA A 23 -1.73 -2.47 6.05
N LYS A 24 -2.26 -3.04 7.14
CA LYS A 24 -3.69 -3.01 7.47
C LYS A 24 -4.18 -1.63 7.90
N GLU A 25 -3.35 -0.90 8.64
CA GLU A 25 -3.63 0.51 8.98
C GLU A 25 -3.70 1.38 7.72
N LEU A 26 -2.79 1.16 6.77
CA LEU A 26 -2.81 1.85 5.47
C LEU A 26 -4.02 1.44 4.62
N GLU A 27 -4.39 0.16 4.57
CA GLU A 27 -5.64 -0.29 3.91
C GLU A 27 -6.86 0.46 4.43
N ALA A 28 -7.00 0.59 5.76
CA ALA A 28 -8.11 1.31 6.37
C ALA A 28 -8.13 2.78 5.96
N LEU A 29 -6.97 3.44 5.98
CA LEU A 29 -6.83 4.84 5.58
C LEU A 29 -7.20 5.05 4.10
N LEU A 30 -6.80 4.13 3.22
CA LEU A 30 -7.13 4.19 1.78
C LEU A 30 -8.63 4.02 1.51
N LYS A 31 -9.30 3.18 2.29
CA LYS A 31 -10.76 2.99 2.22
C LYS A 31 -11.49 4.22 2.73
N GLU A 32 -11.08 4.77 3.88
CA GLU A 32 -11.72 5.94 4.50
C GLU A 32 -11.52 7.21 3.68
N THR A 33 -10.28 7.48 3.26
CA THR A 33 -9.91 8.77 2.66
C THR A 33 -10.35 8.85 1.19
N PHE A 34 -10.38 7.72 0.49
CA PHE A 34 -10.56 7.74 -0.96
C PHE A 34 -11.62 6.78 -1.51
N GLY A 35 -12.24 5.94 -0.67
CA GLY A 35 -13.25 4.99 -1.12
C GLY A 35 -12.69 3.85 -1.98
N THR A 36 -11.42 3.48 -1.79
CA THR A 36 -10.81 2.31 -2.43
C THR A 36 -11.65 1.07 -2.13
N LYS A 37 -12.02 0.28 -3.15
CA LYS A 37 -12.93 -0.87 -2.95
C LYS A 37 -12.17 -2.12 -2.54
N GLU A 38 -11.02 -2.35 -3.16
CA GLU A 38 -10.22 -3.55 -2.98
C GLU A 38 -8.76 -3.19 -2.69
N VAL A 39 -8.17 -3.86 -1.71
CA VAL A 39 -6.76 -3.73 -1.37
C VAL A 39 -6.15 -5.12 -1.29
N ILE A 40 -5.15 -5.37 -2.14
CA ILE A 40 -4.38 -6.61 -2.14
C ILE A 40 -3.15 -6.40 -1.27
N ILE A 41 -2.98 -7.19 -0.22
CA ILE A 41 -1.82 -7.13 0.67
C ILE A 41 -0.91 -8.33 0.40
N SER A 42 0.39 -8.06 0.28
CA SER A 42 1.42 -9.07 0.00
C SER A 42 2.71 -8.79 0.78
N THR A 43 3.57 -9.80 0.91
CA THR A 43 4.88 -9.65 1.58
C THR A 43 5.98 -9.35 0.56
N ILE A 44 6.93 -8.49 0.93
CA ILE A 44 8.13 -8.19 0.16
C ILE A 44 9.07 -9.40 0.17
N GLY A 45 9.54 -9.81 -1.00
CA GLY A 45 10.47 -10.94 -1.15
C GLY A 45 11.89 -10.64 -0.63
N ALA A 46 12.66 -11.70 -0.34
CA ALA A 46 13.95 -11.63 0.36
C ALA A 46 14.98 -10.68 -0.26
N VAL A 47 15.07 -10.61 -1.60
CA VAL A 47 16.04 -9.74 -2.28
C VAL A 47 15.72 -8.27 -2.05
N ILE A 48 14.46 -7.86 -2.25
CA ILE A 48 14.03 -6.47 -2.04
C ILE A 48 14.10 -6.14 -0.55
N GLY A 49 13.61 -7.05 0.31
CA GLY A 49 13.63 -6.89 1.76
C GLY A 49 15.04 -6.74 2.33
N ALA A 50 16.05 -7.39 1.75
CA ALA A 50 17.45 -7.22 2.17
C ALA A 50 18.00 -5.81 1.90
N HIS A 51 17.45 -5.10 0.91
CA HIS A 51 17.86 -3.74 0.58
C HIS A 51 17.05 -2.68 1.32
N THR A 52 15.75 -2.90 1.50
CA THR A 52 14.85 -1.90 2.10
C THR A 52 14.71 -2.06 3.61
N GLY A 53 14.92 -3.27 4.14
CA GLY A 53 14.82 -3.61 5.56
C GLY A 53 13.38 -3.87 6.05
N PRO A 54 13.24 -4.46 7.25
CA PRO A 54 11.94 -4.68 7.90
C PRO A 54 11.23 -3.35 8.20
N GLY A 55 9.89 -3.36 8.19
CA GLY A 55 9.06 -2.16 8.33
C GLY A 55 8.83 -1.38 7.04
N THR A 56 9.43 -1.80 5.92
CA THR A 56 9.16 -1.19 4.60
C THR A 56 7.71 -1.46 4.19
N LEU A 57 7.03 -0.41 3.73
CA LEU A 57 5.74 -0.48 3.05
C LEU A 57 5.86 0.06 1.62
N CYS A 58 5.18 -0.60 0.69
CA CYS A 58 5.04 -0.14 -0.69
C CYS A 58 3.56 -0.07 -1.04
N LEU A 59 3.17 0.97 -1.78
CA LEU A 59 1.80 1.21 -2.22
C LEU A 59 1.80 1.45 -3.73
N TYR A 60 0.98 0.69 -4.44
CA TYR A 60 0.90 0.72 -5.90
C TYR A 60 -0.54 0.92 -6.36
N PHE A 61 -0.69 1.72 -7.40
CA PHE A 61 -1.93 1.88 -8.16
C PHE A 61 -1.57 1.93 -9.64
N PHE A 62 -2.45 1.37 -10.48
CA PHE A 62 -2.36 1.64 -11.92
C PHE A 62 -2.78 3.08 -12.17
N LYS A 63 -2.29 3.68 -13.26
CA LYS A 63 -2.73 4.99 -13.74
C LYS A 63 -2.94 4.84 -15.24
N ASP A 64 -4.09 5.28 -15.73
CA ASP A 64 -4.38 5.40 -17.16
C ASP A 64 -3.53 6.50 -17.82
#